data_AF-A0A947V1Q6-F1
#
_entry.id   AF-A0A947V1Q6-F1
#
_cell.length_a   1.000
_cell.length_b   1.000
_cell.length_c   1.000
_cell.angle_alpha   90.00
_cell.angle_beta   90.00
_cell.angle_gamma   90.00
#
_symmetry.space_group_name_H-M   'P 1'
#
loop_
_entity.id
_entity.type
_entity.pdbx_description
1 polymer ?
#
loop_
_entity_poly.entity_id
_entity_poly.type
_entity_poly.pdbx_seq_one_letter_code
_entity_poly.pdbx_strand_id
1 'polypeptide(L)' 'MFNILVLATTNKGKLKEFKELLKDFPVEIRSLADFGPIPPVVEDGETFDDNAYKKAHFTAKVLGLPCIADDSG' A
#
# COMPACT_ATOMS: atom_id res chain seq x y z
N MET A 1 -13.60 3.06 -15.65
CA MET A 1 -12.86 3.69 -14.54
C MET A 1 -11.87 2.65 -14.04
N PHE A 2 -10.57 2.93 -14.01
CA PHE A 2 -9.60 1.97 -13.48
C PHE A 2 -9.63 2.07 -11.95
N ASN A 3 -10.00 0.98 -11.28
CA ASN A 3 -10.04 0.90 -9.82
C ASN A 3 -8.65 0.47 -9.31
N ILE A 4 -7.68 1.39 -9.37
CA ILE A 4 -6.35 1.12 -8.84
C ILE A 4 -6.41 1.12 -7.30
N LEU A 5 -5.87 0.07 -6.70
CA LEU A 5 -5.64 -0.03 -5.26
C LEU A 5 -4.14 -0.11 -5.01
N VAL A 6 -3.59 0.87 -4.31
CA VAL A 6 -2.16 0.91 -3.99
C VAL A 6 -1.88 0.12 -2.72
N LEU A 7 -0.91 -0.79 -2.77
CA LEU A 7 -0.31 -1.41 -1.60
C LEU A 7 0.94 -0.61 -1.22
N ALA A 8 0.92 0.04 -0.04
CA ALA A 8 2.02 0.87 0.49
C ALA A 8 3.23 0.03 0.94
N THR A 9 3.78 -0.77 0.03
CA THR A 9 4.97 -1.60 0.25
C THR A 9 5.79 -1.69 -1.02
N THR A 10 7.09 -1.94 -0.86
CA THR A 10 8.00 -2.36 -1.93
C THR A 10 8.27 -3.87 -1.89
N ASN A 11 7.68 -4.59 -0.93
CA ASN A 11 7.84 -6.04 -0.78
C ASN A 11 7.08 -6.80 -1.89
N LYS A 12 7.83 -7.45 -2.78
CA LYS A 12 7.29 -8.25 -3.89
C LYS A 12 6.48 -9.47 -3.43
N GLY A 13 6.81 -10.05 -2.28
CA GLY A 13 6.06 -11.17 -1.69
C GLY A 13 4.65 -10.74 -1.31
N LYS A 14 4.53 -9.67 -0.51
CA LYS A 14 3.23 -9.09 -0.14
C LYS A 14 2.41 -8.70 -1.37
N LEU A 15 3.04 -8.07 -2.38
CA LEU A 15 2.34 -7.74 -3.63
C LEU A 15 1.73 -8.98 -4.30
N LYS A 16 2.46 -10.10 -4.35
CA LYS A 16 1.97 -11.35 -4.93
C LYS A 16 0.80 -11.93 -4.13
N GLU A 17 0.92 -11.94 -2.81
CA GLU A 17 -0.14 -12.43 -1.90
C GLU A 17 -1.43 -11.62 -2.06
N PHE A 18 -1.34 -10.28 -2.05
CA PHE A 18 -2.50 -9.42 -2.21
C PHE A 18 -3.13 -9.53 -3.60
N LYS A 19 -2.32 -9.68 -4.67
CA LYS A 19 -2.83 -9.93 -6.02
C LYS A 19 -3.61 -11.23 -6.10
N GLU A 20 -3.15 -12.28 -5.42
CA GLU A 20 -3.87 -13.56 -5.35
C GLU A 20 -5.15 -13.44 -4.51
N LEU A 21 -5.08 -12.79 -3.34
CA LEU A 21 -6.22 -12.60 -2.43
C LEU A 21 -7.37 -11.81 -3.09
N LEU A 22 -7.04 -10.84 -3.94
CA LEU A 22 -8.01 -9.95 -4.56
C LEU A 22 -8.24 -10.23 -6.05
N LYS A 23 -7.80 -11.39 -6.56
CA LYS A 23 -7.88 -11.74 -7.99
C LYS A 23 -9.30 -11.75 -8.57
N ASP A 24 -10.30 -12.04 -7.74
CA ASP A 24 -11.71 -12.13 -8.14
C ASP A 24 -12.45 -10.79 -8.03
N PHE A 25 -11.77 -9.74 -7.56
CA PHE A 25 -12.33 -8.39 -7.45
C PHE A 25 -11.91 -7.52 -8.64
N PRO A 26 -12.74 -6.55 -9.08
CA PRO A 26 -12.43 -5.65 -10.17
C PRO A 26 -11.51 -4.51 -9.70
N VAL A 27 -10.34 -4.86 -9.15
CA VAL A 27 -9.32 -3.92 -8.65
C VAL A 27 -7.95 -4.25 -9.23
N GLU A 28 -7.20 -3.23 -9.60
CA GLU A 28 -5.83 -3.37 -10.08
C GLU A 28 -4.86 -3.04 -8.95
N ILE A 29 -4.13 -4.04 -8.46
CA ILE A 29 -3.16 -3.82 -7.37
C ILE A 29 -1.82 -3.37 -7.92
N ARG A 30 -1.40 -2.19 -7.45
CA ARG A 30 -0.08 -1.59 -7.70
C ARG A 30 0.65 -1.42 -6.38
N SER A 31 1.97 -1.55 -6.41
CA SER A 31 2.86 -1.35 -5.26
C SER A 31 3.58 0.00 -5.37
N LEU A 32 4.30 0.40 -4.33
CA LEU A 32 5.16 1.59 -4.41
C LEU A 32 6.23 1.49 -5.51
N ALA A 33 6.61 0.28 -5.91
CA ALA A 33 7.56 0.05 -7.01
C ALA A 33 6.98 0.36 -8.40
N ASP A 34 5.66 0.50 -8.53
CA ASP A 34 4.99 0.88 -9.78
C ASP A 34 4.90 2.41 -9.97
N PHE A 35 5.29 3.19 -8.96
CA PHE A 35 5.26 4.65 -8.97
C PHE A 35 6.68 5.24 -8.94
N GLY A 36 6.78 6.54 -9.22
CA GLY A 36 8.02 7.29 -9.00
C GLY A 36 8.42 7.32 -7.51
N PRO A 37 9.61 7.84 -7.19
CA PRO A 37 10.03 7.99 -5.81
C PRO A 37 9.02 8.88 -5.07
N ILE A 38 8.40 8.31 -4.03
CA ILE A 38 7.61 9.07 -3.06
C ILE A 38 8.45 9.34 -1.82
N PRO A 39 8.16 10.40 -1.05
CA PRO A 39 8.87 10.62 0.20
C PRO A 39 8.66 9.43 1.15
N PRO A 40 9.66 9.09 1.98
CA PRO A 40 9.54 7.98 2.91
C PRO A 40 8.47 8.27 3.96
N VAL A 41 7.73 7.24 4.35
CA VAL A 41 6.81 7.30 5.49
C VAL A 41 7.63 7.19 6.78
N VAL A 42 7.31 8.04 7.76
CA VAL A 42 7.85 7.92 9.12
C VAL A 42 7.00 6.90 9.87
N GLU A 43 7.64 5.82 10.33
CA GLU A 43 7.02 4.72 11.09
C GLU A 43 7.37 4.86 12.59
N ASP A 44 6.85 5.92 13.20
CA ASP A 44 7.01 6.26 14.63
C ASP A 44 5.72 5.97 15.43
N GLY A 45 4.89 5.05 14.96
CA GLY A 45 3.71 4.56 15.69
C GLY A 45 4.10 3.70 16.89
N GLU A 46 3.22 3.65 17.90
CA GLU A 46 3.42 2.80 19.07
C GLU A 46 3.00 1.34 18.80
N THR A 47 2.18 1.13 17.76
CA THR A 47 1.66 -0.17 17.36
C THR A 47 1.82 -0.44 15.86
N PHE A 48 1.72 -1.72 15.46
CA PHE A 48 1.68 -2.10 14.04
C PHE A 48 0.49 -1.46 13.31
N ASP A 49 -0.66 -1.32 13.99
CA ASP A 49 -1.84 -0.68 13.41
C ASP A 49 -1.58 0.81 13.12
N ASP A 50 -0.91 1.52 14.02
CA ASP A 50 -0.52 2.92 13.81
C ASP A 50 0.39 3.09 12.59
N ASN A 51 1.37 2.22 12.45
CA ASN A 51 2.31 2.25 11.32
C ASN A 51 1.63 1.85 10.01
N ALA A 52 0.76 0.84 10.02
CA ALA A 52 -0.04 0.47 8.85
C ALA A 52 -0.94 1.64 8.41
N TYR A 53 -1.67 2.26 9.34
CA TYR A 53 -2.50 3.42 9.05
C TYR A 53 -1.67 4.59 8.51
N LYS A 54 -0.55 4.94 9.14
CA LYS A 54 0.36 6.01 8.69
C LYS A 54 0.86 5.75 7.26
N LYS A 55 1.28 4.53 6.95
CA LYS A 55 1.71 4.12 5.60
C LYS A 55 0.62 4.29 4.56
N ALA A 56 -0.57 3.75 4.83
CA ALA A 56 -1.70 3.81 3.91
C ALA A 56 -2.14 5.27 3.67
N HIS A 57 -2.33 6.03 4.75
CA HIS A 57 -2.80 7.41 4.68
C HIS A 57 -1.80 8.34 3.98
N PHE A 58 -0.52 8.24 4.32
CA PHE A 58 0.52 9.04 3.68
C PHE A 58 0.61 8.74 2.18
N THR A 59 0.67 7.45 1.82
CA THR A 59 0.76 7.02 0.41
C THR A 59 -0.47 7.46 -0.38
N ALA A 60 -1.66 7.33 0.19
CA ALA A 60 -2.90 7.81 -0.43
C ALA A 60 -2.86 9.32 -0.68
N LYS A 61 -2.38 10.11 0.30
CA LYS A 61 -2.24 11.56 0.14
C LYS A 61 -1.25 11.96 -0.95
N VAL A 62 -0.11 11.27 -1.04
CA VAL A 62 0.92 11.58 -2.04
C VAL A 62 0.48 11.21 -3.45
N LEU A 63 -0.13 10.04 -3.62
CA LEU A 63 -0.49 9.52 -4.94
C LEU A 63 -1.88 9.95 -5.42
N GLY A 64 -2.76 10.40 -4.52
CA GLY A 64 -4.15 10.70 -4.84
C GLY A 64 -4.98 9.45 -5.19
N LEU A 65 -4.55 8.27 -4.71
CA LEU A 65 -5.15 6.98 -5.01
C LEU A 65 -5.56 6.26 -3.71
N PRO A 66 -6.62 5.41 -3.73
CA PRO A 66 -6.93 4.53 -2.62
C PRO A 66 -5.73 3.65 -2.27
N CYS A 67 -5.42 3.53 -0.99
CA CYS A 67 -4.24 2.81 -0.51
C CYS A 67 -4.55 1.94 0.70
N ILE A 68 -3.95 0.76 0.73
CA ILE A 68 -3.88 -0.14 1.87
C ILE A 68 -2.42 -0.36 2.25
N ALA A 69 -2.17 -0.67 3.52
CA ALA A 69 -0.86 -1.04 4.02
C ALA A 69 -1.00 -2.20 4.98
N ASP A 70 0.09 -2.95 5.11
CA ASP A 70 0.22 -4.03 6.07
C ASP A 70 1.55 -3.84 6.80
N ASP A 71 1.48 -3.75 8.13
CA ASP A 71 2.67 -3.70 8.99
C ASP A 71 2.74 -4.94 9.87
N SER A 72 3.94 -5.53 9.89
CA SER A 72 4.18 -6.84 10.49
C SER A 72 5.61 -6.87 11.02
N GLY A 73 5.80 -7.33 12.26
CA GLY A 73 7.11 -7.56 12.89
C GLY A 73 7.48 -9.04 12.96
#